data_AF-A0A7S2GN41-F1
#
_entry.id   AF-A0A7S2GN41-F1
#
_cell.length_a   1.000
_cell.length_b   1.000
_cell.length_c   1.000
_cell.angle_alpha   90.00
_cell.angle_beta   90.00
_cell.angle_gamma   90.00
#
_symmetry.space_group_name_H-M   'P 1'
#
loop_
_entity.id
_entity.type
_entity.pdbx_description
1 polymer ?
#
loop_
_entity_poly.entity_id
_entity_poly.type
_entity_poly.pdbx_seq_one_letter_code
_entity_poly.pdbx_strand_id
1 'polypeptide(L)'
;PHVHGLYGNRPADPSWGVALPIITDLLSRYYGQQTVQPFVPAVHAWARFLLAMRQDGLVRYHSYGDWLEPGKVASDKLVSEMTAAFSAAEAVRIASLLGDDPHVRASFSQEFEGMRSAFAKAYWNKTALCF
;
A
#
# COMPACT_ATOMS: atom_id res chain seq x y z
N PRO A 1 27.68 2.52 -4.71
CA PRO A 1 27.89 1.18 -5.32
C PRO A 1 26.95 0.15 -4.69
N HIS A 2 25.93 -0.29 -5.43
CA HIS A 2 25.04 -1.37 -4.97
C HIS A 2 25.76 -2.71 -5.16
N VAL A 3 25.88 -3.50 -4.09
CA VAL A 3 26.43 -4.86 -4.18
C VAL A 3 25.40 -5.74 -4.90
N HIS A 4 25.75 -6.26 -6.07
CA HIS A 4 24.88 -7.15 -6.84
C HIS A 4 24.45 -8.35 -5.99
N GLY A 5 23.15 -8.64 -5.98
CA GLY A 5 22.59 -9.79 -5.26
C GLY A 5 22.43 -9.62 -3.74
N LEU A 6 22.82 -8.49 -3.15
CA LEU A 6 22.56 -8.20 -1.73
C LEU A 6 21.17 -7.56 -1.50
N TYR A 7 20.72 -6.76 -2.47
CA TYR A 7 19.44 -6.04 -2.44
C TYR A 7 18.57 -6.45 -3.64
N GLY A 8 17.24 -6.33 -3.50
CA GLY A 8 16.29 -6.62 -4.59
C GLY A 8 15.86 -8.08 -4.73
N ASN A 9 16.26 -8.97 -3.84
CA ASN A 9 15.88 -10.40 -3.88
C ASN A 9 14.51 -10.70 -3.25
N ARG A 10 13.81 -9.67 -2.76
CA ARG A 10 12.50 -9.78 -2.13
C ARG A 10 11.56 -8.73 -2.69
N PRO A 11 10.23 -8.97 -2.68
CA PRO A 11 9.27 -7.92 -2.97
C PRO A 11 9.51 -6.69 -2.08
N ALA A 12 9.19 -5.50 -2.62
CA ALA A 12 9.22 -4.28 -1.84
C ALA A 12 8.29 -4.39 -0.62
N ASP A 13 8.75 -3.94 0.54
CA ASP A 13 7.90 -3.78 1.73
C ASP A 13 6.72 -2.86 1.36
N PRO A 14 5.45 -3.22 1.65
CA PRO A 14 4.32 -2.38 1.30
C PRO A 14 4.43 -0.95 1.82
N SER A 15 5.00 -0.74 3.00
CA SER A 15 5.19 0.58 3.62
C SER A 15 6.25 1.44 2.91
N TRP A 16 7.08 0.83 2.05
CA TRP A 16 8.05 1.53 1.20
C TRP A 16 7.57 1.58 -0.26
N GLY A 17 7.04 0.46 -0.77
CA GLY A 17 6.55 0.34 -2.15
C GLY A 17 5.35 1.24 -2.44
N VAL A 18 4.57 1.61 -1.41
CA VAL A 18 3.50 2.61 -1.51
C VAL A 18 3.99 4.00 -1.93
N ALA A 19 5.30 4.27 -1.90
CA ALA A 19 5.86 5.49 -2.46
C ALA A 19 5.51 5.68 -3.94
N LEU A 20 5.48 4.61 -4.75
CA LEU A 20 5.08 4.69 -6.17
C LEU A 20 3.67 5.31 -6.33
N PRO A 21 2.60 4.73 -5.76
CA PRO A 21 1.26 5.33 -5.85
C PRO A 21 1.18 6.69 -5.16
N ILE A 22 1.74 6.88 -3.96
CA ILE A 22 1.65 8.15 -3.24
C ILE A 22 2.30 9.29 -4.03
N ILE A 23 3.53 9.10 -4.51
CA ILE A 23 4.23 10.14 -5.28
C ILE A 23 3.50 10.40 -6.60
N THR A 24 2.99 9.35 -7.26
CA THR A 24 2.21 9.52 -8.50
C THR A 24 0.94 10.34 -8.24
N ASP A 25 0.19 10.05 -7.17
CA ASP A 25 -1.00 10.80 -6.79
C ASP A 25 -0.66 12.26 -6.45
N LEU A 26 0.41 12.50 -5.68
CA LEU A 26 0.89 13.85 -5.38
C LEU A 26 1.26 14.62 -6.66
N LEU A 27 2.02 14.00 -7.57
CA LEU A 27 2.36 14.61 -8.86
C LEU A 27 1.11 14.96 -9.66
N SER A 28 0.11 14.07 -9.68
CA SER A 28 -1.17 14.34 -10.34
C SER A 28 -1.91 15.53 -9.73
N ARG A 29 -1.91 15.64 -8.39
CA ARG A 29 -2.63 16.69 -7.66
C ARG A 29 -1.98 18.06 -7.83
N TYR A 30 -0.64 18.11 -7.84
CA TYR A 30 0.10 19.38 -7.92
C TYR A 30 0.43 19.82 -9.35
N TYR A 31 0.60 18.88 -10.29
CA TYR A 31 1.07 19.15 -11.65
C TYR A 31 0.14 18.61 -12.75
N GLY A 32 -1.02 18.05 -12.40
CA GLY A 32 -2.03 17.57 -13.33
C GLY A 32 -1.86 16.10 -13.75
N GLN A 33 -2.97 15.48 -14.16
CA GLN A 33 -3.03 14.06 -14.53
C GLN A 33 -2.15 13.71 -15.74
N GLN A 34 -1.92 14.66 -16.65
CA GLN A 34 -1.11 14.46 -17.85
C GLN A 34 0.35 14.10 -17.49
N THR A 35 0.87 14.68 -16.40
CA THR A 35 2.23 14.45 -15.90
C THR A 35 2.44 13.00 -15.44
N VAL A 36 1.36 12.30 -15.08
CA VAL A 36 1.44 10.99 -14.43
C VAL A 36 0.95 9.81 -15.27
N GLN A 37 0.34 10.09 -16.43
CA GLN A 37 -0.17 9.08 -17.37
C GLN A 37 0.83 7.91 -17.62
N PRO A 38 2.13 8.15 -17.86
CA PRO A 38 3.09 7.06 -18.06
C PRO A 38 3.27 6.13 -16.85
N PHE A 39 2.95 6.58 -15.64
CA PHE A 39 3.12 5.80 -14.40
C PHE A 39 1.86 5.04 -13.98
N VAL A 40 0.69 5.38 -14.54
CA VAL A 40 -0.58 4.71 -14.21
C VAL A 40 -0.50 3.18 -14.36
N PRO A 41 0.07 2.61 -15.45
CA PRO A 41 0.20 1.16 -15.57
C PRO A 41 1.02 0.53 -14.45
N ALA A 42 2.08 1.21 -13.99
CA ALA A 42 2.92 0.73 -12.89
C ALA A 42 2.19 0.77 -11.55
N VAL A 43 1.42 1.84 -11.28
CA VAL A 43 0.56 1.94 -10.09
C VAL A 43 -0.48 0.82 -10.06
N HIS A 44 -1.16 0.57 -11.20
CA HIS A 44 -2.15 -0.51 -11.29
C HIS A 44 -1.51 -1.89 -11.15
N ALA A 45 -0.33 -2.11 -11.72
CA ALA A 45 0.41 -3.38 -11.56
C ALA A 45 0.81 -3.61 -10.09
N TRP A 46 1.28 -2.57 -9.41
CA TRP A 46 1.62 -2.64 -7.99
C TRP A 46 0.40 -2.94 -7.11
N ALA A 47 -0.74 -2.28 -7.35
CA ALA A 47 -1.99 -2.55 -6.65
C ALA A 47 -2.43 -4.02 -6.86
N ARG A 48 -2.41 -4.52 -8.10
CA ARG A 48 -2.76 -5.94 -8.39
C ARG A 48 -1.81 -6.92 -7.69
N PHE A 49 -0.51 -6.61 -7.66
CA PHE A 49 0.46 -7.42 -6.94
C PHE A 49 0.12 -7.50 -5.44
N LEU A 50 -0.19 -6.37 -4.80
CA LEU A 50 -0.61 -6.35 -3.39
C LEU A 50 -1.90 -7.14 -3.17
N LEU A 51 -2.88 -7.01 -4.06
CA LEU A 51 -4.13 -7.78 -4.00
C LEU A 51 -3.87 -9.29 -4.09
N ALA A 52 -2.89 -9.73 -4.88
CA ALA A 52 -2.50 -11.14 -4.96
C ALA A 52 -1.77 -11.65 -3.71
N MET A 53 -1.14 -10.77 -2.93
CA MET A 53 -0.44 -11.13 -1.68
C MET A 53 -1.35 -11.20 -0.45
N ARG A 54 -2.60 -10.76 -0.55
CA ARG A 54 -3.48 -10.63 0.62
C ARG A 54 -3.85 -11.99 1.23
N GLN A 55 -3.98 -12.00 2.54
CA GLN A 55 -4.52 -13.10 3.34
C GLN A 55 -5.64 -12.52 4.21
N ASP A 56 -6.82 -13.14 4.20
CA ASP A 56 -8.01 -12.65 4.91
C ASP A 56 -8.38 -11.19 4.58
N GLY A 57 -8.11 -10.77 3.34
CA GLY A 57 -8.37 -9.40 2.88
C GLY A 57 -7.31 -8.37 3.24
N LEU A 58 -6.19 -8.77 3.86
CA LEU A 58 -5.10 -7.87 4.27
C LEU A 58 -3.74 -8.32 3.77
N VAL A 59 -2.87 -7.37 3.44
CA VAL A 59 -1.44 -7.65 3.17
C VAL A 59 -0.70 -7.62 4.49
N ARG A 60 -0.15 -8.77 4.90
CA ARG A 60 0.63 -8.90 6.15
C ARG A 60 2.14 -8.99 5.94
N TYR A 61 2.58 -9.12 4.69
CA TYR A 61 4.01 -9.14 4.35
C TYR A 61 4.64 -7.81 4.73
N HIS A 62 5.70 -7.87 5.52
CA HIS A 62 6.48 -6.71 5.97
C HIS A 62 7.94 -7.12 6.13
N SER A 63 8.80 -6.12 6.16
CA SER A 63 10.25 -6.24 6.33
C SER A 63 10.79 -5.24 7.34
N TYR A 64 10.17 -4.07 7.46
CA TYR A 64 10.68 -2.97 8.29
C TYR A 64 9.61 -2.37 9.23
N GLY A 65 8.34 -2.31 8.82
CA GLY A 65 7.26 -1.78 9.65
C GLY A 65 7.43 -0.29 9.99
N ASP A 66 7.20 0.11 11.24
CA ASP A 66 7.58 1.44 11.73
C ASP A 66 9.07 1.44 12.15
N TRP A 67 9.92 1.69 11.16
CA TRP A 67 11.37 1.62 11.31
C TRP A 67 11.87 2.77 12.21
N LEU A 68 12.61 2.42 13.27
CA LEU A 68 13.16 3.34 14.27
C LEU A 68 12.12 3.98 15.21
N GLU A 69 11.12 3.20 15.62
CA GLU A 69 10.26 3.53 16.76
C GLU A 69 11.08 3.91 18.03
N PRO A 70 10.58 4.81 18.90
CA PRO A 70 11.29 5.17 20.13
C PRO A 70 11.71 3.95 20.97
N GLY A 71 13.02 3.77 21.12
CA GLY A 71 13.60 2.68 21.92
C GLY A 71 13.78 1.34 21.20
N LYS A 72 13.47 1.24 19.89
CA LYS A 72 13.69 0.01 19.11
C LYS A 72 14.09 0.32 17.66
N VAL A 73 14.76 -0.63 17.01
CA VAL A 73 15.10 -0.51 15.57
C VAL A 73 14.07 -1.25 14.73
N ALA A 74 13.80 -2.51 15.06
CA ALA A 74 12.74 -3.29 14.45
C ALA A 74 11.39 -2.92 15.07
N SER A 75 10.39 -2.73 14.23
CA SER A 75 9.00 -2.48 14.63
C SER A 75 8.36 -3.71 15.27
N ASP A 76 7.35 -3.49 16.12
CA ASP A 76 6.55 -4.59 16.64
C ASP A 76 5.80 -5.29 15.49
N LYS A 77 5.63 -6.61 15.59
CA LYS A 77 4.96 -7.40 14.53
C LYS A 77 3.54 -6.89 14.23
N LEU A 78 2.79 -6.52 15.27
CA LEU A 78 1.44 -5.98 15.10
C LEU A 78 1.48 -4.65 14.33
N VAL A 79 2.35 -3.74 14.73
CA VAL A 79 2.53 -2.43 14.06
C VAL A 79 2.95 -2.65 12.62
N SER A 80 3.88 -3.56 12.36
CA SER A 80 4.35 -3.89 11.01
C SER A 80 3.26 -4.49 10.11
N GLU A 81 2.41 -5.37 10.65
CA GLU A 81 1.27 -5.92 9.89
C GLU A 81 0.19 -4.85 9.64
N MET A 82 -0.02 -3.95 10.60
CA MET A 82 -0.95 -2.83 10.46
C MET A 82 -0.47 -1.83 9.40
N THR A 83 0.80 -1.42 9.44
CA THR A 83 1.37 -0.49 8.46
C THR A 83 1.36 -1.09 7.06
N ALA A 84 1.78 -2.36 6.92
CA ALA A 84 1.73 -3.05 5.63
C ALA A 84 0.30 -3.13 5.05
N ALA A 85 -0.68 -3.47 5.88
CA ALA A 85 -2.08 -3.55 5.46
C ALA A 85 -2.64 -2.17 5.07
N PHE A 86 -2.33 -1.13 5.86
CA PHE A 86 -2.75 0.24 5.58
C PHE A 86 -2.12 0.76 4.28
N SER A 87 -0.80 0.63 4.11
CA SER A 87 -0.09 1.06 2.91
C SER A 87 -0.57 0.33 1.66
N ALA A 88 -0.91 -0.96 1.77
CA ALA A 88 -1.48 -1.71 0.67
C ALA A 88 -2.89 -1.21 0.31
N ALA A 89 -3.75 -0.95 1.30
CA ALA A 89 -5.08 -0.40 1.06
C ALA A 89 -4.99 1.00 0.40
N GLU A 90 -4.07 1.85 0.85
CA GLU A 90 -3.84 3.16 0.25
C GLU A 90 -3.34 3.07 -1.20
N ALA A 91 -2.44 2.13 -1.50
CA ALA A 91 -2.00 1.88 -2.87
C ALA A 91 -3.17 1.50 -3.79
N VAL A 92 -4.06 0.63 -3.33
CA VAL A 92 -5.26 0.19 -4.07
C VAL A 92 -6.26 1.35 -4.20
N ARG A 93 -6.46 2.14 -3.14
CA ARG A 93 -7.28 3.36 -3.16
C ARG A 93 -6.78 4.33 -4.22
N ILE A 94 -5.48 4.61 -4.25
CA ILE A 94 -4.88 5.51 -5.24
C ILE A 94 -5.02 4.94 -6.66
N ALA A 95 -4.83 3.63 -6.86
CA ALA A 95 -5.04 3.00 -8.15
C ALA A 95 -6.48 3.19 -8.67
N SER A 96 -7.47 3.27 -7.78
CA SER A 96 -8.87 3.55 -8.13
C SER A 96 -9.12 5.01 -8.59
N LEU A 97 -8.21 5.94 -8.28
CA LEU A 97 -8.32 7.35 -8.65
C LEU A 97 -7.63 7.68 -9.98
N LEU A 98 -6.73 6.81 -10.43
CA LEU A 98 -5.86 7.06 -11.58
C LEU A 98 -6.24 6.19 -12.79
N GLY A 99 -6.08 6.77 -13.99
CA GLY A 99 -6.37 6.12 -15.27
C GLY A 99 -7.74 6.48 -15.83
N ASP A 100 -7.88 6.27 -17.14
CA ASP A 100 -9.07 6.72 -17.88
C ASP A 100 -10.19 5.68 -17.88
N ASP A 101 -9.86 4.39 -17.72
CA ASP A 101 -10.84 3.30 -17.73
C ASP A 101 -11.70 3.28 -16.44
N PRO A 102 -13.00 3.60 -16.53
CA PRO A 102 -13.88 3.63 -15.37
C PRO A 102 -14.13 2.23 -14.76
N HIS A 103 -14.08 1.16 -15.54
CA HIS A 103 -14.27 -0.21 -15.04
C HIS A 103 -13.08 -0.66 -14.20
N VAL A 104 -11.86 -0.34 -14.64
CA VAL A 104 -10.65 -0.63 -13.88
C VAL A 104 -10.66 0.15 -12.55
N ARG A 105 -11.02 1.43 -12.59
CA ARG A 105 -11.15 2.25 -11.38
C ARG A 105 -12.20 1.71 -10.41
N ALA A 106 -13.37 1.34 -10.91
CA ALA A 106 -14.44 0.75 -10.11
C ALA A 106 -14.01 -0.57 -9.45
N SER A 107 -13.27 -1.42 -10.17
CA SER A 107 -12.72 -2.67 -9.63
C SER A 107 -11.78 -2.42 -8.45
N PHE A 108 -10.83 -1.49 -8.58
CA PHE A 108 -9.96 -1.13 -7.46
C PHE A 108 -10.71 -0.47 -6.29
N SER A 109 -11.74 0.33 -6.57
CA SER A 109 -12.57 0.92 -5.52
C SER A 109 -13.32 -0.16 -4.71
N GLN A 110 -13.85 -1.18 -5.37
CA GLN A 110 -14.49 -2.31 -4.69
C GLN A 110 -13.49 -3.11 -3.82
N GLU A 111 -12.29 -3.36 -4.35
CA GLU A 111 -11.23 -4.05 -3.62
C GLU A 111 -10.78 -3.24 -2.38
N PHE A 112 -10.66 -1.92 -2.51
CA PHE A 112 -10.36 -1.03 -1.39
C PHE A 112 -11.41 -1.12 -0.27
N GLU A 113 -12.70 -1.11 -0.60
CA GLU A 113 -13.77 -1.24 0.41
C GLU A 113 -13.71 -2.58 1.15
N GLY A 114 -13.35 -3.66 0.45
CA GLY A 114 -13.08 -4.96 1.06
C GLY A 114 -11.92 -4.91 2.04
N MET A 115 -10.79 -4.33 1.63
CA MET A 115 -9.61 -4.16 2.48
C MET A 115 -9.89 -3.27 3.70
N ARG A 116 -10.62 -2.16 3.52
CA ARG A 116 -11.04 -1.25 4.59
C ARG A 116 -11.87 -1.98 5.65
N SER A 117 -12.82 -2.79 5.21
CA SER A 117 -13.67 -3.60 6.09
C SER A 117 -12.86 -4.67 6.84
N ALA A 118 -11.94 -5.35 6.15
CA ALA A 118 -11.04 -6.32 6.77
C ALA A 118 -10.12 -5.66 7.80
N PHE A 119 -9.61 -4.46 7.52
CA PHE A 119 -8.73 -3.71 8.41
C PHE A 119 -9.46 -3.32 9.69
N ALA A 120 -10.67 -2.78 9.56
CA ALA A 120 -11.53 -2.45 10.70
C ALA A 120 -11.84 -3.69 11.55
N LYS A 121 -12.13 -4.83 10.92
CA LYS A 121 -12.37 -6.06 11.65
C LYS A 121 -11.12 -6.57 12.40
N ALA A 122 -9.94 -6.42 11.80
CA ALA A 122 -8.70 -6.95 12.37
C ALA A 122 -8.14 -6.10 13.51
N TYR A 123 -8.22 -4.77 13.40
CA TYR A 123 -7.45 -3.87 14.26
C TYR A 123 -8.29 -2.90 15.10
N TRP A 124 -9.58 -2.69 14.83
CA TRP A 124 -10.37 -1.76 15.62
C TRP A 124 -10.61 -2.25 17.05
N ASN A 125 -10.14 -1.50 18.04
CA ASN A 125 -10.41 -1.70 19.45
C ASN A 125 -11.64 -0.90 19.89
N LYS A 126 -12.77 -1.60 20.07
CA LYS A 126 -14.05 -1.00 20.49
C LYS A 126 -14.01 -0.39 21.90
N THR A 127 -13.13 -0.85 22.78
CA THR A 127 -13.05 -0.38 24.16
C THR A 127 -12.21 0.89 24.24
N ALA A 128 -11.07 0.90 23.55
CA ALA A 128 -10.17 2.06 23.52
C ALA A 128 -10.56 3.11 22.47
N LEU A 129 -11.51 2.80 21.58
CA LEU A 129 -11.94 3.64 20.46
C LEU A 129 -10.77 4.06 19.54
N CYS A 130 -9.85 3.13 19.30
CA CYS A 130 -8.68 3.33 18.45
C CYS A 130 -8.42 2.09 17.58
N PHE A 131 -7.56 2.26 16.58
CA PHE A 131 -6.91 1.16 15.88
C PHE A 131 -5.64 0.73 16.61
#